data_AF-A0A9E6K1H5-F1
#
_entry.id   AF-A0A9E6K1H5-F1
#
_cell.length_a   1.000
_cell.length_b   1.000
_cell.length_c   1.000
_cell.angle_alpha   90.00
_cell.angle_beta   90.00
_cell.angle_gamma   90.00
#
_symmetry.space_group_name_H-M   'P 1'
#
loop_
_entity.id
_entity.type
_entity.pdbx_description
1 polymer ?
#
loop_
_entity_poly.entity_id
_entity_poly.type
_entity_poly.pdbx_seq_one_letter_code
_entity_poly.pdbx_strand_id
1 'polypeptide(L)'
;MEKSIEMFLENVSPKEIKEVLENHLSKIVKDDEEKDITLVVNKRYAMNELHKSKDIQALLHTVHKVYGEDYTLTLKLQLEDLSVHQDDEEVFVPHMVRY
;
A
#
# COMPACT_ATOMS: atom_id res chain seq x y z
N MET A 1 -7.04 -14.18 -7.91
CA MET A 1 -6.23 -13.21 -7.15
C MET A 1 -6.87 -11.81 -7.14
N GLU A 2 -7.79 -11.48 -8.06
CA GLU A 2 -8.40 -10.14 -8.17
C GLU A 2 -9.45 -9.80 -7.08
N LYS A 3 -10.20 -10.78 -6.56
CA LYS A 3 -11.30 -10.52 -5.59
C LYS A 3 -10.88 -9.82 -4.29
N SER A 4 -9.65 -10.05 -3.82
CA SER A 4 -9.16 -9.44 -2.57
C SER A 4 -8.86 -7.96 -2.72
N ILE A 5 -8.49 -7.52 -3.92
CA ILE A 5 -8.20 -6.12 -4.22
C ILE A 5 -9.52 -5.33 -4.31
N GLU A 6 -10.48 -5.84 -5.06
CA GLU A 6 -11.80 -5.20 -5.21
C GLU A 6 -12.49 -4.99 -3.85
N MET A 7 -12.54 -6.05 -3.02
CA MET A 7 -13.15 -5.98 -1.69
C MET A 7 -12.44 -4.99 -0.75
N PHE A 8 -11.11 -4.85 -0.89
CA PHE A 8 -10.34 -3.87 -0.13
C PHE A 8 -10.67 -2.45 -0.60
N LEU A 9 -10.66 -2.20 -1.91
CA LEU A 9 -10.95 -0.90 -2.53
C LEU A 9 -12.38 -0.42 -2.25
N GLU A 10 -13.35 -1.32 -2.11
CA GLU A 10 -14.72 -0.97 -1.72
C GLU A 10 -14.81 -0.39 -0.29
N ASN A 11 -13.84 -0.72 0.57
CA ASN A 11 -13.79 -0.27 1.96
C ASN A 11 -12.85 0.93 2.19
N VAL A 12 -12.13 1.38 1.16
CA VAL A 12 -11.33 2.60 1.21
C VAL A 12 -12.25 3.81 1.05
N SER A 13 -12.37 4.60 2.12
CA SER A 13 -13.29 5.75 2.16
C SER A 13 -12.76 7.00 1.44
N PRO A 14 -11.45 7.36 1.53
CA PRO A 14 -10.94 8.52 0.82
C PRO A 14 -10.85 8.23 -0.68
N LYS A 15 -11.58 9.02 -1.48
CA LYS A 15 -11.62 8.86 -2.94
C LYS A 15 -10.23 8.98 -3.57
N GLU A 16 -9.42 9.92 -3.10
CA GLU A 16 -8.04 10.13 -3.57
C GLU A 16 -7.16 8.88 -3.36
N ILE A 17 -7.21 8.27 -2.17
CA ILE A 17 -6.50 7.03 -1.87
C ILE A 17 -7.01 5.88 -2.75
N LYS A 18 -8.34 5.78 -2.90
CA LYS A 18 -8.96 4.75 -3.72
C LYS A 18 -8.47 4.83 -5.17
N GLU A 19 -8.42 6.03 -5.75
CA GLU A 19 -7.92 6.24 -7.11
C GLU A 19 -6.43 5.86 -7.24
N VAL A 20 -5.59 6.21 -6.26
CA VAL A 20 -4.17 5.82 -6.26
C VAL A 20 -4.03 4.30 -6.19
N LEU A 21 -4.79 3.63 -5.32
CA LEU A 21 -4.75 2.18 -5.20
C LEU A 21 -5.34 1.48 -6.44
N GLU A 22 -6.44 1.97 -7.01
CA GLU A 22 -7.03 1.40 -8.24
C GLU A 22 -6.05 1.40 -9.41
N ASN A 23 -5.21 2.44 -9.52
CA ASN A 23 -4.26 2.57 -10.62
C ASN A 23 -2.89 1.92 -10.34
N HIS A 24 -2.48 1.79 -9.07
CA HIS A 24 -1.11 1.41 -8.70
C HIS A 24 -0.97 0.22 -7.77
N LEU A 25 -2.05 -0.29 -7.19
CA LEU A 25 -2.02 -1.47 -6.34
C LEU A 25 -1.89 -2.72 -7.22
N SER A 26 -0.72 -3.35 -7.18
CA SER A 26 -0.45 -4.56 -7.94
C SER A 26 -1.01 -5.80 -7.25
N LYS A 27 -0.82 -5.90 -5.93
CA LYS A 27 -1.31 -7.03 -5.13
C LYS A 27 -1.42 -6.69 -3.66
N ILE A 28 -2.27 -7.44 -2.98
CA ILE A 28 -2.35 -7.48 -1.52
C ILE A 28 -1.82 -8.85 -1.09
N VAL A 29 -0.83 -8.85 -0.21
CA VAL A 29 -0.31 -10.07 0.42
C VAL A 29 -0.76 -10.06 1.87
N LYS A 30 -1.48 -11.11 2.26
CA LYS A 30 -1.91 -11.34 3.63
C LYS A 30 -0.97 -12.36 4.26
N ASP A 31 -0.38 -11.99 5.38
CA ASP A 31 0.38 -12.87 6.26
C ASP A 31 -0.43 -13.12 7.53
N ASP A 32 -1.01 -14.32 7.64
CA ASP A 32 -1.80 -14.73 8.80
C ASP A 32 -0.92 -15.06 10.03
N GLU A 33 0.36 -15.39 9.83
CA GLU A 33 1.27 -15.76 10.92
C GLU A 33 1.79 -14.51 11.64
N GLU A 34 2.23 -13.51 10.87
CA GLU A 34 2.68 -12.23 11.41
C GLU A 34 1.55 -11.22 11.63
N LYS A 35 0.32 -11.58 11.23
CA LYS A 35 -0.86 -10.69 11.17
C LYS A 35 -0.52 -9.39 10.43
N ASP A 36 0.03 -9.50 9.22
CA ASP A 36 0.43 -8.35 8.41
C ASP A 36 -0.30 -8.32 7.07
N ILE A 37 -0.78 -7.16 6.68
CA ILE A 37 -1.30 -6.90 5.33
C ILE A 37 -0.29 -6.03 4.59
N THR A 38 0.37 -6.62 3.61
CA THR A 38 1.28 -5.91 2.72
C THR A 38 0.55 -5.47 1.45
N LEU A 39 0.42 -4.15 1.26
CA LEU A 39 -0.04 -3.53 0.02
C LEU A 39 1.17 -3.30 -0.89
N VAL A 40 1.19 -3.97 -2.04
CA VAL A 40 2.27 -3.86 -3.02
C VAL A 40 1.87 -2.92 -4.14
N VAL A 41 2.59 -1.80 -4.27
CA VAL A 41 2.33 -0.77 -5.29
C VAL A 41 3.41 -0.76 -6.37
N ASN A 42 3.05 -0.51 -7.62
CA ASN A 42 3.99 -0.54 -8.76
C ASN A 42 4.75 0.77 -9.01
N LYS A 43 4.43 1.87 -8.32
CA LYS A 43 5.05 3.17 -8.55
C LYS A 43 5.47 3.84 -7.24
N ARG A 44 6.67 4.46 -7.24
CA ARG A 44 7.20 5.23 -6.09
C ARG A 44 6.31 6.38 -5.70
N TYR A 45 5.74 7.11 -6.66
CA TYR A 45 4.85 8.22 -6.35
C TYR A 45 3.59 7.76 -5.63
N ALA A 46 3.03 6.60 -5.99
CA ALA A 46 1.88 6.03 -5.30
C ALA A 46 2.23 5.69 -3.85
N MET A 47 3.42 5.12 -3.62
CA MET A 47 3.93 4.90 -2.26
C MET A 47 4.06 6.22 -1.48
N ASN A 48 4.59 7.28 -2.09
CA ASN A 48 4.72 8.59 -1.44
C ASN A 48 3.38 9.23 -1.09
N GLU A 49 2.40 9.14 -1.98
CA GLU A 49 1.04 9.60 -1.72
C GLU A 49 0.42 8.83 -0.55
N LEU A 50 0.53 7.49 -0.57
CA LEU A 50 -0.01 6.63 0.50
C LEU A 50 0.75 6.74 1.83
N HIS A 51 2.01 7.20 1.80
CA HIS A 51 2.85 7.41 3.00
C HIS A 51 2.47 8.69 3.77
N LYS A 52 1.54 9.51 3.26
CA LYS A 52 1.05 10.66 4.02
C LYS A 52 0.33 10.17 5.28
N SER A 53 0.62 10.78 6.43
CA SER A 53 0.13 10.33 7.74
C SER A 53 -1.40 10.15 7.81
N LYS A 54 -2.16 11.03 7.15
CA LYS A 54 -3.63 10.92 7.08
C LYS A 54 -4.09 9.70 6.28
N ASP A 55 -3.36 9.39 5.21
CA ASP A 55 -3.71 8.32 4.28
C ASP A 55 -3.32 6.96 4.85
N ILE A 56 -2.19 6.87 5.55
CA ILE A 56 -1.80 5.67 6.33
C ILE A 56 -2.87 5.32 7.36
N GLN A 57 -3.36 6.29 8.12
CA GLN A 57 -4.40 6.06 9.13
C GLN A 57 -5.70 5.53 8.49
N ALA A 58 -6.08 6.09 7.34
CA ALA A 58 -7.24 5.60 6.60
C ALA A 58 -7.05 4.18 6.08
N LEU A 59 -5.86 3.86 5.54
CA LEU A 59 -5.51 2.51 5.08
C LEU A 59 -5.51 1.50 6.23
N LEU A 60 -4.91 1.86 7.37
CA LEU A 60 -4.88 1.01 8.56
C LEU A 60 -6.30 0.75 9.08
N HIS A 61 -7.16 1.78 9.11
CA HIS A 61 -8.56 1.62 9.46
C HIS A 61 -9.30 0.66 8.49
N THR A 62 -9.04 0.77 7.19
CA THR A 62 -9.58 -0.16 6.20
C THR A 62 -9.05 -1.59 6.41
N VAL A 63 -7.76 -1.75 6.70
CA VAL A 63 -7.16 -3.06 7.03
C VAL A 63 -7.86 -3.68 8.24
N HIS A 64 -8.02 -2.92 9.32
CA HIS A 64 -8.70 -3.42 10.51
C HIS A 64 -10.16 -3.81 10.25
N LYS A 65 -10.86 -3.04 9.41
CA LYS A 65 -12.25 -3.33 9.04
C LYS A 65 -12.39 -4.60 8.19
N VAL A 66 -11.45 -4.84 7.27
CA VAL A 66 -11.52 -5.95 6.31
C VAL A 66 -10.93 -7.24 6.87
N TYR A 67 -9.82 -7.15 7.60
CA TYR A 67 -9.02 -8.30 8.04
C TYR A 67 -9.03 -8.51 9.56
N GLY A 68 -9.34 -7.48 10.35
CA GLY A 68 -9.40 -7.52 11.81
C GLY A 68 -8.43 -6.55 12.48
N GLU A 69 -8.75 -6.10 13.69
CA GLU A 69 -7.98 -5.07 14.42
C GLU A 69 -6.56 -5.50 14.81
N ASP A 70 -6.25 -6.79 14.76
CA ASP A 70 -4.92 -7.32 15.06
C ASP A 70 -3.92 -7.22 13.89
N TYR A 71 -4.37 -6.79 12.70
CA TYR A 71 -3.53 -6.78 11.51
C TYR A 71 -2.76 -5.47 11.32
N THR A 72 -1.44 -5.57 11.11
CA THR A 72 -0.60 -4.42 10.75
C THR A 72 -0.65 -4.12 9.26
N LEU A 73 -0.21 -2.92 8.88
CA LEU A 73 -0.14 -2.49 7.49
C LEU A 73 1.33 -2.31 7.07
N THR A 74 1.71 -2.98 5.99
CA THR A 74 2.99 -2.77 5.32
C THR A 74 2.78 -2.21 3.92
N LEU A 75 3.43 -1.10 3.60
CA LEU A 75 3.50 -0.57 2.24
C LEU A 75 4.80 -1.02 1.59
N LYS A 76 4.70 -1.67 0.43
CA LYS A 76 5.86 -2.19 -0.31
C LYS A 76 5.83 -1.75 -1.76
N LEU A 77 6.95 -1.24 -2.25
CA LEU A 77 7.13 -0.96 -3.66
C LEU A 77 7.45 -2.26 -4.43
N GLN A 78 6.74 -2.52 -5.52
CA GLN A 78 7.09 -3.54 -6.48
C GLN A 78 8.34 -3.08 -7.24
N LEU A 79 9.46 -3.72 -6.95
CA LEU A 79 10.68 -3.56 -7.72
C LEU A 79 10.64 -4.56 -8.89
N GLU A 80 9.99 -4.18 -9.99
CA GLU A 80 10.28 -4.81 -11.27
C GLU A 80 11.59 -4.21 -11.76
N ASP A 81 12.65 -5.01 -11.77
CA ASP A 81 13.99 -4.68 -12.30
C ASP A 81 14.52 -3.25 -12.00
N LEU A 82 15.39 -3.15 -10.98
CA LEU A 82 16.20 -1.96 -10.68
C LEU A 82 17.30 -1.69 -11.74
N SER A 83 16.94 -1.83 -13.01
CA SER A 83 17.73 -1.31 -14.12
C SER A 83 17.06 -0.01 -14.56
N VAL A 84 17.80 1.09 -14.43
CA VAL A 84 17.54 2.38 -15.08
C VAL A 84 16.52 3.30 -14.38
N HIS A 85 17.02 4.19 -13.52
CA HIS A 85 17.08 5.64 -13.77
C HIS A 85 17.53 6.36 -12.48
N GLN A 86 18.82 6.73 -12.48
CA GLN A 86 19.43 7.72 -11.60
C GLN A 86 19.07 9.12 -12.12
N ASP A 87 17.88 9.63 -11.84
CA ASP A 87 17.57 11.05 -12.10
C ASP A 87 16.26 11.35 -11.36
N ASP A 88 16.36 11.64 -10.07
CA ASP A 88 15.41 12.51 -9.37
C ASP A 88 16.00 12.80 -7.98
N GLU A 89 16.24 14.08 -7.74
CA GLU A 89 16.88 14.64 -6.55
C GLU A 89 16.18 14.18 -5.24
N GLU A 90 16.97 13.57 -4.37
CA GLU A 90 16.89 13.56 -2.90
C GLU A 90 15.51 13.67 -2.21
N VAL A 91 14.82 12.53 -2.06
CA VAL A 91 14.17 12.16 -0.77
C VAL A 91 14.36 10.66 -0.54
N PHE A 92 15.02 10.29 0.56
CA PHE A 92 15.34 8.91 0.90
C PHE A 92 14.08 8.18 1.40
N VAL A 93 13.27 7.63 0.49
CA VAL A 93 12.07 6.88 0.87
C VAL A 93 12.44 5.41 1.10
N PRO A 94 12.24 4.86 2.32
CA PRO A 94 12.52 3.47 2.59
C PRO A 94 11.67 2.53 1.72
N HIS A 95 12.29 1.48 1.20
CA HIS A 95 11.68 0.48 0.30
C HIS A 95 10.57 -0.37 0.95
N MET A 96 10.43 -0.26 2.27
CA MET A 96 9.43 -0.92 3.09
C MET A 96 9.18 -0.07 4.32
N VAL A 97 7.92 0.18 4.63
CA VAL A 97 7.52 0.83 5.88
C VAL A 97 6.41 0.02 6.53
N ARG A 98 6.62 -0.31 7.80
CA ARG A 98 5.67 -1.03 8.66
C ARG A 98 5.03 -0.03 9.62
N TYR A 99 3.71 -0.03 9.71
CA TYR A 99 2.92 0.85 10.57
C TYR A 99 2.06 0.05 11.54
#